data_AF-W4LL87-F1
#
_entry.id   AF-W4LL87-F1
#
_cell.length_a   1.000
_cell.length_b   1.000
_cell.length_c   1.000
_cell.angle_alpha   90.00
_cell.angle_beta   90.00
_cell.angle_gamma   90.00
#
_symmetry.space_group_name_H-M   'P 1'
#
loop_
_entity.id
_entity.type
_entity.pdbx_description
1 polymer ?
#
loop_
_entity_poly.entity_id
_entity_poly.type
_entity_poly.pdbx_seq_one_letter_code
_entity_poly.pdbx_strand_id
1 'polypeptide(L)'
;GHVRDLIRLLRYALRAAQGRLITREMADEAIRQLATEYRRLIQQDDYQVLVEIDRAADDFAPISDNTRRMLYDLILLEYNAYWWQSHPVVRTLPGYQRALEQANRQATL
;
A
#
# COMPACT_ATOMS: atom_id res chain seq x y z
N GLY A 1 -8.21 -1.03 -1.34
CA GLY A 1 -7.93 0.17 -2.16
C GLY A 1 -8.86 1.28 -1.71
N HIS A 2 -8.57 2.54 -2.02
CA HIS A 2 -9.33 3.70 -1.51
C HIS A 2 -9.78 4.62 -2.65
N VAL A 3 -10.94 5.28 -2.49
CA VAL A 3 -11.53 6.16 -3.54
C VAL A 3 -10.61 7.31 -3.93
N ARG A 4 -9.82 7.83 -2.96
CA ARG A 4 -8.78 8.85 -3.22
C ARG A 4 -7.75 8.35 -4.24
N ASP A 5 -7.35 7.09 -4.15
CA ASP A 5 -6.34 6.51 -5.04
C ASP A 5 -6.93 6.15 -6.40
N LEU A 6 -8.21 5.78 -6.47
CA LEU A 6 -8.92 5.66 -7.75
C LEU A 6 -8.87 6.98 -8.54
N ILE A 7 -9.14 8.11 -7.88
CA ILE A 7 -9.08 9.44 -8.51
C ILE A 7 -7.64 9.79 -8.93
N ARG A 8 -6.62 9.41 -8.15
CA ARG A 8 -5.21 9.61 -8.51
C ARG A 8 -4.83 8.78 -9.74
N LEU A 9 -5.17 7.49 -9.75
CA LEU A 9 -4.91 6.58 -10.87
C LEU A 9 -5.58 7.07 -12.16
N LEU A 10 -6.85 7.49 -12.07
CA LEU A 10 -7.58 8.05 -13.22
C LEU A 10 -6.90 9.32 -13.75
N ARG A 11 -6.41 10.19 -12.86
CA ARG A 11 -5.70 11.42 -13.24
C ARG A 11 -4.38 11.11 -13.96
N TYR A 12 -3.59 10.14 -13.47
CA TYR A 12 -2.36 9.73 -14.15
C TYR A 12 -2.66 9.12 -15.52
N ALA A 13 -3.66 8.24 -15.60
CA ALA A 13 -4.06 7.60 -16.84
C ALA A 13 -4.59 8.61 -17.88
N LEU A 14 -5.41 9.58 -17.47
CA LEU A 14 -5.90 10.65 -18.35
C LEU A 14 -4.76 11.55 -18.85
N ARG A 15 -3.78 11.86 -18.01
CA ARG A 15 -2.58 12.62 -18.40
C ARG A 15 -1.76 11.86 -19.44
N ALA A 16 -1.59 10.54 -19.27
CA ALA A 16 -0.89 9.70 -20.24
C ALA A 16 -1.67 9.55 -21.57
N ALA A 17 -3.00 9.50 -21.49
CA ALA A 17 -3.88 9.34 -22.65
C ALA A 17 -3.88 10.56 -23.57
N GLN A 18 -3.75 11.77 -23.03
CA GLN A 18 -3.74 13.03 -23.80
C GLN A 18 -4.94 13.16 -24.75
N GLY A 19 -6.15 12.86 -24.25
CA GLY A 19 -7.39 12.93 -25.03
C GLY A 19 -7.73 11.67 -25.85
N ARG A 20 -6.85 10.65 -25.85
CA ARG A 20 -7.16 9.32 -26.42
C ARG A 20 -7.89 8.43 -25.39
N LEU A 21 -8.32 7.25 -25.83
CA LEU A 21 -8.85 6.23 -24.93
C LEU A 21 -7.75 5.71 -24.00
N ILE A 22 -8.11 5.45 -22.74
CA ILE A 22 -7.22 4.87 -21.74
C ILE A 22 -6.97 3.41 -22.12
N THR A 23 -5.69 3.02 -22.21
CA THR A 23 -5.28 1.63 -22.43
C THR A 23 -4.85 0.95 -21.13
N ARG A 24 -4.67 -0.37 -21.17
CA ARG A 24 -4.15 -1.14 -20.04
C ARG A 24 -2.75 -0.68 -19.64
N GLU A 25 -1.90 -0.41 -20.61
CA GLU A 25 -0.51 0.02 -20.39
C GLU A 25 -0.44 1.37 -19.66
N MET A 26 -1.38 2.28 -19.95
CA MET A 26 -1.52 3.56 -19.25
C MET A 26 -2.00 3.38 -17.81
N ALA A 27 -2.90 2.43 -17.57
CA ALA A 27 -3.33 2.08 -16.21
C ALA A 27 -2.17 1.45 -15.41
N ASP A 28 -1.39 0.57 -16.02
CA ASP A 28 -0.22 -0.03 -15.38
C ASP A 28 0.85 1.03 -15.05
N GLU A 29 1.03 2.01 -15.93
CA GLU A 29 1.92 3.15 -15.67
C GLU A 29 1.41 4.03 -14.52
N ALA A 30 0.11 4.29 -14.45
CA ALA A 30 -0.50 5.00 -13.33
C ALA A 30 -0.26 4.26 -11.99
N ILE A 31 -0.35 2.92 -11.99
CA ILE A 31 -0.06 2.10 -10.81
C ILE A 31 1.42 2.20 -10.42
N ARG A 32 2.35 2.18 -11.38
CA ARG A 32 3.79 2.37 -11.12
C ARG A 32 4.11 3.74 -10.53
N GLN A 33 3.44 4.79 -11.01
CA GLN A 33 3.57 6.14 -10.44
C GLN A 33 3.07 6.19 -9.00
N LEU A 34 1.89 5.62 -8.73
CA LEU A 34 1.34 5.51 -7.37
C LEU A 34 2.29 4.73 -6.43
N ALA A 35 2.84 3.61 -6.90
CA ALA A 35 3.81 2.81 -6.15
C ALA A 35 5.06 3.62 -5.80
N THR A 36 5.56 4.42 -6.75
CA THR A 36 6.73 5.27 -6.56
C THR A 36 6.48 6.36 -5.52
N GLU A 37 5.28 6.94 -5.50
CA GLU A 37 4.89 7.94 -4.49
C GLU A 37 4.84 7.30 -3.09
N TYR A 38 4.18 6.16 -2.93
CA TYR A 38 4.16 5.48 -1.64
C TYR A 38 5.54 5.07 -1.15
N ARG A 39 6.41 4.59 -2.05
CA ARG A 39 7.79 4.22 -1.69
C ARG A 39 8.55 5.38 -1.05
N ARG A 40 8.22 6.64 -1.36
CA ARG A 40 8.86 7.83 -0.77
C ARG A 40 8.30 8.21 0.61
N LEU A 41 7.11 7.73 0.95
CA LEU A 41 6.42 8.03 2.22
C LEU A 41 6.69 6.95 3.28
N ILE A 42 6.99 5.73 2.85
CA ILE A 42 7.21 4.57 3.73
C ILE A 42 8.63 4.60 4.29
N GLN A 43 8.75 4.58 5.61
CA GLN A 43 10.00 4.40 6.33
C GLN A 43 10.41 2.92 6.33
N GLN A 44 11.69 2.63 6.53
CA GLN A 44 12.19 1.25 6.45
C GLN A 44 11.50 0.32 7.46
N ASP A 45 11.28 0.79 8.69
CA ASP A 45 10.71 -0.01 9.78
C ASP A 45 9.18 -0.21 9.62
N ASP A 46 8.51 0.64 8.84
CA ASP A 46 7.08 0.50 8.54
C ASP A 46 6.76 -0.82 7.85
N TYR A 47 7.66 -1.32 6.99
CA TYR A 47 7.39 -2.55 6.24
C TYR A 47 7.18 -3.75 7.14
N GLN A 48 7.88 -3.81 8.29
CA GLN A 48 7.68 -4.87 9.26
C GLN A 48 6.30 -4.76 9.92
N VAL A 49 5.93 -3.56 10.38
CA VAL A 49 4.62 -3.29 10.98
C VAL A 49 3.47 -3.62 10.02
N LEU A 50 3.60 -3.26 8.75
CA LEU A 50 2.62 -3.55 7.72
C LEU A 50 2.41 -5.07 7.49
N VAL A 51 3.51 -5.83 7.50
CA VAL A 51 3.45 -7.30 7.39
C VAL A 51 2.84 -7.93 8.64
N GLU A 52 3.17 -7.42 9.83
CA GLU A 52 2.57 -7.87 11.09
C GLU A 52 1.05 -7.66 11.08
N ILE A 53 0.59 -6.48 10.64
CA ILE A 53 -0.84 -6.18 10.51
C ILE A 53 -1.51 -7.10 9.49
N ASP A 54 -0.94 -7.26 8.30
CA ASP A 54 -1.54 -8.09 7.24
C ASP A 54 -1.59 -9.59 7.57
N ARG A 55 -0.80 -10.05 8.55
CA ARG A 55 -0.74 -11.47 8.98
C ARG A 55 -1.52 -11.75 10.27
N ALA A 56 -1.84 -10.72 11.03
CA ALA A 56 -2.57 -10.87 12.27
C ALA A 56 -4.05 -11.21 12.00
N ALA A 57 -4.77 -11.61 13.04
CA ALA A 57 -6.21 -11.78 12.96
C ALA A 57 -6.91 -10.40 12.78
N ASP A 58 -8.17 -10.42 12.33
CA ASP A 58 -8.95 -9.23 11.97
C ASP A 58 -9.20 -8.23 13.13
N ASP A 59 -8.68 -8.51 14.34
CA ASP A 59 -8.76 -7.67 15.54
C ASP A 59 -7.47 -6.92 15.89
N PHE A 60 -6.40 -7.08 15.11
CA PHE A 60 -5.12 -6.45 15.38
C PHE A 60 -4.97 -5.07 14.75
N ALA A 61 -5.26 -4.03 15.55
CA ALA A 61 -5.13 -2.62 15.19
C ALA A 61 -4.13 -1.91 16.13
N PRO A 62 -2.80 -2.03 15.93
CA PRO A 62 -1.81 -1.43 16.82
C PRO A 62 -1.79 0.09 16.66
N ILE A 63 -2.50 0.80 17.52
CA ILE A 63 -2.56 2.27 17.51
C ILE A 63 -1.22 2.84 18.00
N SER A 64 -0.51 3.51 17.12
CA SER A 64 0.71 4.27 17.40
C SER A 64 0.77 5.50 16.50
N ASP A 65 1.69 6.43 16.77
CA ASP A 65 1.88 7.58 15.87
C ASP A 65 2.31 7.14 14.47
N ASN A 66 3.02 6.01 14.37
CA ASN A 66 3.41 5.44 13.09
C ASN A 66 2.21 4.94 12.28
N THR A 67 1.32 4.15 12.90
CA THR A 67 0.13 3.62 12.21
C THR A 67 -0.88 4.73 11.88
N ARG A 68 -1.03 5.75 12.74
CA ARG A 68 -1.83 6.95 12.42
C ARG A 68 -1.31 7.69 11.19
N ARG A 69 0.01 7.86 11.07
CA ARG A 69 0.63 8.46 9.88
C ARG A 69 0.37 7.61 8.64
N MET A 70 0.59 6.29 8.72
CA MET A 70 0.34 5.38 7.60
C MET A 70 -1.13 5.35 7.15
N LEU A 71 -2.08 5.49 8.07
CA LEU A 71 -3.51 5.64 7.77
C LEU A 71 -3.80 6.97 7.05
N TYR A 72 -3.23 8.08 7.55
CA TYR A 72 -3.39 9.40 6.92
C TYR A 72 -2.86 9.41 5.47
N ASP A 73 -1.69 8.82 5.27
CA ASP A 73 -1.01 8.71 3.98
C ASP A 73 -1.62 7.64 3.05
N LEU A 74 -2.58 6.83 3.53
CA LEU A 74 -3.18 5.69 2.83
C LEU A 74 -2.18 4.57 2.46
N ILE A 75 -1.05 4.50 3.18
CA ILE A 75 -0.15 3.35 3.14
C ILE A 75 -0.84 2.14 3.78
N LEU A 76 -1.54 2.40 4.90
CA LEU A 76 -2.41 1.48 5.61
C LEU A 76 -3.87 1.89 5.37
N LEU A 77 -4.75 0.91 5.17
CA LEU A 77 -6.17 1.13 4.95
C LEU A 77 -6.97 0.58 6.13
N GLU A 78 -7.94 1.35 6.60
CA GLU A 78 -8.90 0.95 7.61
C GLU A 78 -10.25 0.68 6.93
N TYR A 79 -10.73 -0.56 7.00
CA TYR A 79 -12.06 -0.95 6.49
C TYR A 79 -13.13 -0.81 7.57
N ASN A 80 -12.77 -1.11 8.81
CA ASN A 80 -13.52 -0.83 10.02
C ASN A 80 -12.54 -0.69 11.20
N ALA A 81 -13.05 -0.42 12.41
CA ALA A 81 -12.24 -0.12 13.59
C ALA A 81 -11.18 -1.18 13.96
N TYR A 82 -11.29 -2.39 13.42
CA TYR A 82 -10.42 -3.53 13.74
C TYR A 82 -9.74 -4.14 12.50
N TRP A 83 -10.37 -4.03 11.32
CA TRP A 83 -9.84 -4.59 10.09
C TRP A 83 -9.00 -3.58 9.32
N TRP A 84 -7.68 -3.69 9.53
CA TRP A 84 -6.67 -2.91 8.83
C TRP A 84 -5.92 -3.77 7.81
N GLN A 85 -5.53 -3.17 6.70
CA GLN A 85 -4.73 -3.86 5.68
C GLN A 85 -3.85 -2.89 4.92
N SER A 86 -2.62 -3.29 4.60
CA SER A 86 -1.73 -2.52 3.72
C SER A 86 -2.40 -2.26 2.38
N HIS A 87 -2.17 -1.06 1.83
CA HIS A 87 -2.65 -0.73 0.50
C HIS A 87 -2.13 -1.74 -0.54
N PRO A 88 -2.94 -2.23 -1.50
CA PRO A 88 -2.53 -3.28 -2.43
C PRO A 88 -1.23 -3.02 -3.19
N VAL A 89 -0.98 -1.77 -3.58
CA VAL A 89 0.26 -1.39 -4.25
C VAL A 89 1.49 -1.39 -3.32
N VAL A 90 1.29 -1.16 -2.01
CA VAL A 90 2.39 -1.23 -1.03
C VAL A 90 2.88 -2.66 -0.90
N ARG A 91 1.95 -3.62 -0.94
CA ARG A 91 2.28 -5.05 -0.95
C ARG A 91 3.11 -5.48 -2.15
N THR A 92 3.16 -4.72 -3.25
CA THR A 92 4.03 -5.06 -4.40
C THR A 92 5.43 -4.46 -4.29
N LEU A 93 5.68 -3.61 -3.28
CA LEU A 93 6.98 -2.95 -3.12
C LEU A 93 8.06 -3.93 -2.63
N PRO A 94 9.31 -3.80 -3.10
CA PRO A 94 10.41 -4.66 -2.66
C PRO A 94 10.66 -4.63 -1.15
N GLY A 95 10.43 -3.49 -0.49
CA GLY A 95 10.57 -3.37 0.96
C GLY A 95 9.60 -4.29 1.71
N TYR A 96 8.34 -4.29 1.26
CA TYR A 96 7.30 -5.15 1.83
C TYR A 96 7.60 -6.62 1.58
N GLN A 97 7.96 -6.99 0.35
CA GLN A 97 8.27 -8.37 -0.02
C GLN A 97 9.42 -8.95 0.82
N ARG A 98 10.49 -8.17 1.06
CA ARG A 98 11.59 -8.59 1.95
C ARG A 98 11.14 -8.78 3.40
N ALA A 99 10.30 -7.88 3.93
CA ALA A 99 9.76 -8.01 5.29
C ALA A 99 8.86 -9.25 5.40
N LEU A 100 8.04 -9.53 4.38
CA LEU A 100 7.18 -10.70 4.32
C LEU A 100 7.99 -12.01 4.30
N GLU A 101 9.04 -12.06 3.48
CA GLU A 101 9.97 -13.21 3.45
C GLU A 101 10.65 -13.43 4.80
N GLN A 102 11.07 -12.36 5.48
CA GLN A 102 11.69 -12.45 6.79
C GLN A 102 10.73 -13.01 7.84
N ALA A 103 9.49 -12.51 7.88
CA ALA A 103 8.45 -13.02 8.77
C ALA A 103 8.12 -14.50 8.50
N ASN A 104 8.09 -14.92 7.23
CA ASN A 104 7.89 -16.33 6.85
C ASN A 104 9.02 -17.24 7.36
N ARG A 105 10.27 -16.79 7.28
CA ARG A 105 11.42 -17.55 7.79
C ARG A 105 11.37 -17.71 9.31
N GLN A 106 10.98 -16.67 10.04
CA GLN A 106 10.85 -16.70 11.50
C GLN A 106 9.76 -17.65 11.99
N ALA A 107 8.66 -17.82 11.23
CA ALA A 107 7.58 -18.74 11.58
C ALA A 107 7.89 -20.24 11.34
N THR A 108 9.01 -20.55 10.67
CA THR A 108 9.40 -21.95 10.32
C THR A 108 10.42 -22.55 11.29
N LEU A 109 10.97 -21.73 12.21
CA LEU A 109 11.91 -22.13 13.26
C LEU A 109 11.17 -22.34 14.58
#